data_AF-A0A4R4SWA3-F1
#
_entry.id   AF-A0A4R4SWA3-F1
#
_cell.length_a   1.000
_cell.length_b   1.000
_cell.length_c   1.000
_cell.angle_alpha   90.00
_cell.angle_beta   90.00
_cell.angle_gamma   90.00
#
_symmetry.space_group_name_H-M   'P 1'
#
loop_
_entity.id
_entity.type
_entity.pdbx_description
1 polymer ?
#
loop_
_entity_poly.entity_id
_entity_poly.type
_entity_poly.pdbx_seq_one_letter_code
_entity_poly.pdbx_strand_id
1 'polypeptide(L)'
;MQEAPAQQTPAQEPPGPESPVRKAARKATQGPSTWHRFHYAVGVFLIAYGGTGLLSGVLMWGDREDEVAGYFGALPATAVLLLVKAVELALVAFAAAALVFRRDILLVPATAGWMAGFAMFAVLDVFTARWGGLVEHLLYLAAFVVLLFLSYGLSAKAQLARAAKDGQDGSPGGGPQLTRTQEFALQAINRAATLTGPRPRPGRPAS
;
A
#
# COMPACT_ATOMS: atom_id res chain seq x y z
N MET A 1 55.64 45.34 18.69
CA MET A 1 54.36 44.63 18.90
C MET A 1 53.67 44.59 17.55
N GLN A 2 53.44 43.39 17.03
CA GLN A 2 53.01 43.13 15.66
C GLN A 2 51.52 42.79 15.69
N GLU A 3 50.68 43.63 15.07
CA GLU A 3 49.24 43.41 15.01
C GLU A 3 48.92 42.24 14.08
N ALA A 4 48.18 41.26 14.61
CA ALA A 4 47.69 40.12 13.84
C ALA A 4 46.52 40.56 12.93
N PRO A 5 46.43 40.08 11.68
CA PRO A 5 45.28 40.39 10.83
C PRO A 5 44.03 39.67 11.31
N ALA A 6 42.94 40.42 11.45
CA ALA A 6 41.62 39.92 11.80
C ALA A 6 41.12 38.89 10.78
N GLN A 7 40.78 37.70 11.27
CA GLN A 7 40.14 36.64 10.52
C GLN A 7 38.73 37.10 10.11
N GLN A 8 38.54 37.37 8.82
CA GLN A 8 37.21 37.60 8.24
C GLN A 8 36.40 36.30 8.32
N THR A 9 35.35 36.31 9.14
CA THR A 9 34.35 35.24 9.17
C THR A 9 33.56 35.32 7.86
N PRO A 10 33.42 34.23 7.08
CA PRO A 10 32.57 34.25 5.90
C PRO A 10 31.13 34.56 6.31
N ALA A 11 30.60 35.67 5.82
CA ALA A 11 29.20 36.03 5.99
C ALA A 11 28.33 34.88 5.46
N GLN A 12 27.56 34.23 6.33
CA GLN A 12 26.50 33.33 5.92
C GLN A 12 25.44 34.15 5.17
N GLU A 13 25.44 33.99 3.86
CA GLU A 13 24.44 34.55 2.95
C GLU A 13 23.05 34.02 3.35
N PRO A 14 22.04 34.89 3.52
CA PRO A 14 20.70 34.47 3.89
C PRO A 14 20.12 33.54 2.80
N PRO A 15 19.27 32.55 3.16
CA PRO A 15 18.72 31.61 2.19
C PRO A 15 17.86 32.38 1.18
N GLY A 16 18.44 32.60 -0.01
CA GLY A 16 17.73 33.18 -1.14
C GLY A 16 16.52 32.33 -1.55
N PRO A 17 15.52 32.93 -2.21
CA PRO A 17 14.31 32.23 -2.64
C PRO A 17 14.68 31.02 -3.51
N GLU A 18 14.34 29.82 -3.03
CA GLU A 18 14.62 28.57 -3.74
C GLU A 18 14.10 28.62 -5.17
N SER A 19 15.01 28.49 -6.14
CA SER A 19 14.69 28.44 -7.57
C SER A 19 13.60 27.39 -7.85
N PRO A 20 12.59 27.70 -8.68
CA PRO A 20 11.54 26.76 -9.05
C PRO A 20 12.10 25.47 -9.68
N VAL A 21 13.31 25.52 -10.26
CA VAL A 21 14.03 24.35 -10.77
C VAL A 21 14.49 23.42 -9.65
N ARG A 22 14.97 23.96 -8.51
CA ARG A 22 15.33 23.16 -7.32
C ARG A 22 14.09 22.57 -6.65
N LYS A 23 12.97 23.30 -6.61
CA LYS A 23 11.69 22.77 -6.12
C LYS A 23 11.15 21.66 -7.02
N ALA A 24 11.22 21.83 -8.35
CA ALA A 24 10.82 20.81 -9.31
C ALA A 24 11.73 19.57 -9.26
N ALA A 25 13.05 19.75 -9.12
CA ALA A 25 13.99 18.65 -8.94
C ALA A 25 13.72 17.87 -7.65
N ARG A 26 13.50 18.56 -6.52
CA ARG A 26 13.15 17.93 -5.23
C ARG A 26 11.80 17.21 -5.28
N LYS A 27 10.83 17.75 -6.02
CA LYS A 27 9.51 17.13 -6.27
C LYS A 27 9.59 15.97 -7.28
N ALA A 28 10.57 15.95 -8.17
CA ALA A 28 10.83 14.83 -9.08
C ALA A 28 11.62 13.70 -8.38
N THR A 29 12.46 14.02 -7.39
CA THR A 29 13.08 12.99 -6.52
C THR A 29 12.09 12.43 -5.49
N GLN A 30 11.12 13.24 -5.07
CA GLN A 30 9.92 12.79 -4.37
C GLN A 30 8.90 12.29 -5.40
N GLY A 31 9.21 11.17 -6.07
CA GLY A 31 8.20 10.43 -6.82
C GLY A 31 6.93 10.25 -5.98
N PRO A 32 5.74 10.18 -6.60
CA PRO A 32 4.49 10.03 -5.86
C PRO A 32 4.68 8.91 -4.83
N SER A 33 4.36 9.18 -3.56
CA SER A 33 4.46 8.19 -2.50
C SER A 33 3.57 7.00 -2.86
N THR A 34 4.12 6.01 -3.55
CA THR A 34 3.43 4.80 -4.01
C THR A 34 2.97 3.95 -2.82
N TRP A 35 3.57 4.19 -1.65
CA TRP A 35 3.20 3.56 -0.41
C TRP A 35 1.91 4.13 0.20
N HIS A 36 0.79 3.48 -0.09
CA HIS A 36 -0.46 3.71 0.63
C HIS A 36 -0.49 2.98 1.98
N ARG A 37 -1.17 3.56 2.98
CA ARG A 37 -1.33 2.94 4.32
C ARG A 37 -1.99 1.54 4.27
N PHE A 38 -2.73 1.23 3.21
CA PHE A 38 -3.31 -0.09 2.98
C PHE A 38 -2.26 -1.20 2.83
N HIS A 39 -1.06 -0.89 2.32
CA HIS A 39 0.02 -1.87 2.18
C HIS A 39 0.49 -2.43 3.53
N TYR A 40 0.28 -1.71 4.65
CA TYR A 40 0.56 -2.24 5.98
C TYR A 40 -0.30 -3.45 6.32
N ALA A 41 -1.61 -3.37 6.07
CA ALA A 41 -2.52 -4.48 6.38
C ALA A 41 -2.19 -5.72 5.53
N VAL A 42 -1.95 -5.52 4.24
CA VAL A 42 -1.58 -6.61 3.33
C VAL A 42 -0.22 -7.21 3.72
N GLY A 43 0.80 -6.39 3.95
CA GLY A 43 2.12 -6.90 4.32
C GLY A 43 2.12 -7.63 5.66
N VAL A 44 1.42 -7.12 6.68
CA VAL A 44 1.31 -7.80 7.99
C VAL A 44 0.58 -9.13 7.84
N PHE A 45 -0.51 -9.16 7.06
CA PHE A 45 -1.22 -10.41 6.77
C PHE A 45 -0.30 -11.43 6.10
N LEU A 46 0.44 -11.04 5.05
CA LEU A 46 1.36 -11.95 4.35
C LEU A 46 2.46 -12.49 5.27
N ILE A 47 2.99 -11.65 6.18
CA ILE A 47 4.01 -12.07 7.15
C ILE A 47 3.41 -13.04 8.16
N ALA A 48 2.22 -12.75 8.71
CA ALA A 48 1.57 -13.62 9.68
C ALA A 48 1.17 -14.96 9.06
N TYR A 49 0.60 -14.94 7.86
CA TYR A 49 0.24 -16.12 7.09
C TYR A 49 1.47 -16.98 6.77
N GLY A 50 2.49 -16.37 6.16
CA GLY A 50 3.72 -17.08 5.81
C GLY A 50 4.49 -17.59 7.04
N GLY A 51 4.55 -16.80 8.12
CA GLY A 51 5.14 -17.22 9.39
C GLY A 51 4.42 -18.42 10.01
N THR A 52 3.09 -18.45 9.93
CA THR A 52 2.29 -19.61 10.37
C THR A 52 2.58 -20.84 9.50
N GLY A 53 2.68 -20.66 8.17
CA GLY A 53 3.04 -21.73 7.24
C GLY A 53 4.45 -22.30 7.47
N LEU A 54 5.43 -21.45 7.77
CA LEU A 54 6.78 -21.86 8.14
C LEU A 54 6.77 -22.64 9.46
N LEU A 55 6.08 -22.14 10.49
CA LEU A 55 5.98 -22.79 11.78
C LEU A 55 5.29 -24.16 11.68
N SER A 56 4.13 -24.22 10.99
CA SER A 56 3.41 -25.47 10.74
C SER A 56 4.28 -26.46 9.94
N GLY A 57 5.05 -25.98 8.96
CA GLY A 57 5.97 -26.80 8.19
C GLY A 57 7.05 -27.47 9.05
N VAL A 58 7.55 -26.79 10.08
CA VAL A 58 8.49 -27.39 11.04
C VAL A 58 7.79 -28.39 11.96
N LEU A 59 6.61 -28.04 12.47
CA LEU A 59 5.87 -28.88 13.42
C LEU A 59 5.31 -30.16 12.78
N MET A 60 4.95 -30.10 11.50
CA MET A 60 4.33 -31.21 10.77
C MET A 60 5.22 -31.68 9.61
N TRP A 61 6.54 -31.64 9.81
CA TRP A 61 7.52 -31.92 8.76
C TRP A 61 7.30 -33.29 8.10
N GLY A 62 7.07 -34.34 8.89
CA GLY A 62 6.84 -35.70 8.39
C GLY A 62 5.61 -35.79 7.48
N ASP A 63 4.47 -35.28 7.93
CA ASP A 63 3.23 -35.25 7.13
C ASP A 63 3.42 -34.49 5.80
N ARG A 64 4.22 -33.42 5.82
CA ARG A 64 4.54 -32.63 4.61
C ARG A 64 5.51 -33.36 3.69
N GLU A 65 6.44 -34.11 4.23
CA GLU A 65 7.37 -34.93 3.44
C GLU A 65 6.61 -36.06 2.72
N ASP A 66 5.69 -36.73 3.41
CA ASP A 66 4.81 -37.75 2.82
C ASP A 66 3.89 -37.17 1.74
N GLU A 67 3.33 -35.98 1.99
CA GLU A 67 2.51 -35.26 1.01
C GLU A 67 3.30 -34.93 -0.26
N VAL A 68 4.52 -34.40 -0.12
CA VAL A 68 5.41 -34.06 -1.24
C VAL A 68 5.86 -35.31 -2.00
N ALA A 69 6.17 -36.40 -1.31
CA ALA A 69 6.49 -37.68 -1.93
C ALA A 69 5.33 -38.16 -2.83
N GLY A 70 4.09 -37.98 -2.37
CA GLY A 70 2.89 -38.30 -3.15
C GLY A 70 2.74 -37.49 -4.45
N TYR A 71 3.25 -36.26 -4.52
CA TYR A 71 3.21 -35.43 -5.73
C TYR A 71 4.36 -35.71 -6.70
N PHE A 72 5.56 -35.94 -6.18
CA PHE A 72 6.78 -35.93 -7.01
C PHE A 72 7.44 -37.29 -7.20
N GLY A 73 7.02 -38.33 -6.46
CA GLY A 73 7.38 -39.74 -6.63
C GLY A 73 8.87 -40.07 -6.58
N ALA A 74 9.59 -39.71 -7.66
CA ALA A 74 11.01 -39.99 -7.86
C ALA A 74 11.95 -38.89 -7.34
N LEU A 75 11.45 -37.68 -7.06
CA LEU A 75 12.28 -36.61 -6.50
C LEU A 75 12.49 -36.79 -4.99
N PRO A 76 13.66 -36.42 -4.44
CA PRO A 76 13.88 -36.45 -3.00
C PRO A 76 12.94 -35.45 -2.30
N ALA A 77 11.90 -35.97 -1.63
CA ALA A 77 10.84 -35.17 -1.02
C ALA A 77 11.39 -34.10 -0.06
N THR A 78 12.40 -34.47 0.76
CA THR A 78 13.09 -33.55 1.65
C THR A 78 13.72 -32.37 0.91
N ALA A 79 14.36 -32.61 -0.24
CA ALA A 79 15.02 -31.56 -1.03
C ALA A 79 13.99 -30.59 -1.65
N VAL A 80 12.88 -31.15 -2.16
CA VAL A 80 11.77 -30.34 -2.68
C VAL A 80 11.14 -29.51 -1.56
N LEU A 81 10.92 -30.10 -0.38
CA LEU A 81 10.33 -29.41 0.77
C LEU A 81 11.25 -28.28 1.26
N LEU A 82 12.56 -28.49 1.32
CA LEU A 82 13.53 -27.44 1.65
C LEU A 82 13.50 -26.30 0.64
N LEU A 83 13.42 -26.60 -0.66
CA LEU A 83 13.29 -25.57 -1.70
C LEU A 83 12.00 -24.75 -1.53
N VAL A 84 10.87 -25.42 -1.28
CA VAL A 84 9.59 -24.75 -1.03
C VAL A 84 9.68 -23.85 0.19
N LYS A 85 10.29 -24.30 1.29
CA LYS A 85 10.48 -23.47 2.50
C LYS A 85 11.44 -22.32 2.28
N ALA A 86 12.47 -22.48 1.46
CA ALA A 86 13.33 -21.36 1.06
C ALA A 86 12.55 -20.29 0.27
N VAL A 87 11.67 -20.71 -0.64
CA VAL A 87 10.80 -19.79 -1.39
C VAL A 87 9.79 -19.11 -0.46
N GLU A 88 9.09 -19.85 0.41
CA GLU A 88 8.18 -19.28 1.42
C GLU A 88 8.89 -18.23 2.28
N LEU A 89 10.09 -18.54 2.77
CA LEU A 89 10.90 -17.62 3.57
C LEU A 89 11.26 -16.36 2.79
N ALA A 90 11.64 -16.50 1.52
CA ALA A 90 11.91 -15.37 0.64
C ALA A 90 10.67 -14.48 0.44
N LEU A 91 9.48 -15.07 0.24
CA LEU A 91 8.22 -14.31 0.10
C LEU A 91 7.89 -13.53 1.38
N VAL A 92 8.08 -14.14 2.56
CA VAL A 92 7.92 -13.46 3.85
C VAL A 92 8.94 -12.32 4.01
N ALA A 93 10.19 -12.55 3.62
CA ALA A 93 11.24 -11.53 3.63
C ALA A 93 10.92 -10.36 2.69
N PHE A 94 10.38 -10.62 1.49
CA PHE A 94 9.91 -9.57 0.58
C PHE A 94 8.77 -8.76 1.19
N ALA A 95 7.79 -9.41 1.82
CA ALA A 95 6.71 -8.72 2.52
C ALA A 95 7.24 -7.84 3.67
N ALA A 96 8.16 -8.36 4.48
CA ALA A 96 8.80 -7.60 5.56
C ALA A 96 9.63 -6.41 5.02
N ALA A 97 10.44 -6.64 3.98
CA ALA A 97 11.23 -5.61 3.32
C ALA A 97 10.33 -4.52 2.72
N ALA A 98 9.20 -4.89 2.10
CA ALA A 98 8.21 -3.95 1.61
C ALA A 98 7.70 -3.03 2.73
N LEU A 99 7.37 -3.58 3.91
CA LEU A 99 6.91 -2.79 5.06
C LEU A 99 8.00 -1.87 5.63
N VAL A 100 9.23 -2.39 5.80
CA VAL A 100 10.36 -1.65 6.38
C VAL A 100 10.80 -0.51 5.46
N PHE A 101 11.00 -0.80 4.18
CA PHE A 101 11.46 0.18 3.19
C PHE A 101 10.31 1.01 2.59
N ARG A 102 9.06 0.67 2.91
CA ARG A 102 7.85 1.30 2.37
C ARG A 102 7.88 1.34 0.84
N ARG A 103 8.24 0.22 0.22
CA ARG A 103 8.35 0.05 -1.24
C ARG A 103 7.28 -0.94 -1.72
N ASP A 104 6.29 -0.43 -2.44
CA ASP A 104 5.17 -1.19 -3.01
C ASP A 104 5.65 -2.25 -4.02
N ILE A 105 6.70 -1.94 -4.79
CA ILE A 105 7.30 -2.88 -5.75
C ILE A 105 7.79 -4.18 -5.10
N LEU A 106 8.13 -4.17 -3.80
CA LEU A 106 8.54 -5.37 -3.05
C LEU A 106 7.35 -6.20 -2.57
N LEU A 107 6.15 -5.61 -2.49
CA LEU A 107 4.93 -6.31 -2.10
C LEU A 107 4.35 -7.13 -3.27
N VAL A 108 4.59 -6.69 -4.51
CA VAL A 108 4.17 -7.39 -5.73
C VAL A 108 4.71 -8.83 -5.80
N PRO A 109 6.04 -9.08 -5.72
CA PRO A 109 6.56 -10.45 -5.80
C PRO A 109 6.08 -11.31 -4.64
N ALA A 110 5.92 -10.75 -3.43
CA ALA A 110 5.37 -11.48 -2.29
C ALA A 110 3.93 -11.95 -2.58
N THR A 111 3.06 -11.02 -2.99
CA THR A 111 1.63 -11.31 -3.24
C THR A 111 1.46 -12.26 -4.42
N ALA A 112 2.16 -12.00 -5.53
CA ALA A 112 2.14 -12.83 -6.72
C ALA A 112 2.69 -14.24 -6.44
N GLY A 113 3.75 -14.36 -5.65
CA GLY A 113 4.32 -15.66 -5.27
C GLY A 113 3.34 -16.52 -4.47
N TRP A 114 2.60 -15.93 -3.52
CA TRP A 114 1.55 -16.66 -2.80
C TRP A 114 0.42 -17.13 -3.73
N MET A 115 -0.05 -16.27 -4.64
CA MET A 115 -1.05 -16.64 -5.65
C MET A 115 -0.57 -17.76 -6.57
N ALA A 116 0.68 -17.66 -7.04
CA ALA A 116 1.30 -18.68 -7.88
C ALA A 116 1.42 -20.02 -7.14
N GLY A 117 1.75 -20.01 -5.84
CA GLY A 117 1.77 -21.22 -5.02
C GLY A 117 0.42 -21.94 -5.00
N PHE A 118 -0.67 -21.24 -4.65
CA PHE A 118 -2.00 -21.85 -4.67
C PHE A 118 -2.42 -22.36 -6.05
N ALA A 119 -2.15 -21.58 -7.09
CA ALA A 119 -2.45 -21.98 -8.47
C ALA A 119 -1.68 -23.24 -8.88
N MET A 120 -0.40 -23.34 -8.50
CA MET A 120 0.44 -24.49 -8.78
C MET A 120 -0.09 -25.76 -8.09
N PHE A 121 -0.45 -25.67 -6.80
CA PHE A 121 -1.03 -26.82 -6.08
C PHE A 121 -2.35 -27.29 -6.70
N ALA A 122 -3.24 -26.35 -7.06
CA ALA A 122 -4.49 -26.70 -7.73
C ALA A 122 -4.24 -27.43 -9.06
N VAL A 123 -3.24 -26.98 -9.84
CA VAL A 123 -2.84 -27.67 -11.09
C VAL A 123 -2.29 -29.08 -10.81
N LEU A 124 -1.45 -29.23 -9.78
CA LEU A 124 -0.91 -30.54 -9.39
C LEU A 124 -2.00 -31.50 -8.93
N ASP A 125 -3.01 -31.05 -8.20
CA ASP A 125 -4.12 -31.91 -7.78
C ASP A 125 -4.93 -32.45 -8.95
N VAL A 126 -5.16 -31.62 -9.98
CA VAL A 126 -5.85 -32.04 -11.21
C VAL A 126 -5.03 -33.11 -11.92
N PHE A 127 -3.71 -32.92 -12.08
CA PHE A 127 -2.85 -33.90 -12.75
C PHE A 127 -2.64 -35.19 -11.96
N THR A 128 -2.71 -35.13 -10.62
CA THR A 128 -2.61 -36.31 -9.75
C THR A 128 -3.96 -36.95 -9.42
N ALA A 129 -5.06 -36.44 -10.02
CA ALA A 129 -6.43 -36.88 -9.78
C ALA A 129 -6.85 -36.85 -8.28
N ARG A 130 -6.24 -35.96 -7.50
CA ARG A 130 -6.48 -35.78 -6.06
C ARG A 130 -7.61 -34.77 -5.83
N TRP A 131 -8.83 -35.15 -6.20
CA TRP A 131 -10.01 -34.28 -6.06
C TRP A 131 -10.25 -33.75 -4.63
N GLY A 132 -9.91 -34.54 -3.62
CA GLY A 132 -9.95 -34.09 -2.21
C GLY A 132 -8.93 -32.97 -1.93
N GLY A 133 -7.69 -33.13 -2.40
CA GLY A 133 -6.66 -32.09 -2.30
C GLY A 133 -7.05 -30.83 -3.06
N LEU A 134 -7.64 -30.98 -4.26
CA LEU A 134 -8.12 -29.84 -5.05
C LEU A 134 -9.13 -28.99 -4.28
N VAL A 135 -10.12 -29.63 -3.66
CA VAL A 135 -11.13 -28.92 -2.87
C VAL A 135 -10.48 -28.20 -1.68
N GLU A 136 -9.57 -28.87 -0.98
CA GLU A 136 -8.84 -28.29 0.14
C GLU A 136 -8.02 -27.05 -0.29
N HIS A 137 -7.24 -27.15 -1.36
CA HIS A 137 -6.44 -26.03 -1.86
C HIS A 137 -7.31 -24.88 -2.38
N LEU A 138 -8.45 -25.16 -3.02
CA LEU A 138 -9.41 -24.13 -3.41
C LEU A 138 -10.04 -23.43 -2.20
N LEU A 139 -10.36 -24.18 -1.13
CA LEU A 139 -10.84 -23.59 0.12
C LEU A 139 -9.77 -22.72 0.78
N TYR A 140 -8.51 -23.14 0.79
CA TYR A 140 -7.41 -22.32 1.29
C TYR A 140 -7.20 -21.06 0.46
N LEU A 141 -7.25 -21.17 -0.86
CA LEU A 141 -7.18 -20.01 -1.75
C LEU A 141 -8.36 -19.05 -1.49
N ALA A 142 -9.58 -19.57 -1.38
CA ALA A 142 -10.76 -18.76 -1.10
C ALA A 142 -10.66 -18.08 0.27
N ALA A 143 -10.27 -18.81 1.31
CA ALA A 143 -10.05 -18.26 2.64
C ALA A 143 -8.97 -17.18 2.63
N PHE A 144 -7.85 -17.43 1.95
CA PHE A 144 -6.77 -16.46 1.78
C PHE A 144 -7.26 -15.19 1.09
N VAL A 145 -7.98 -15.32 -0.02
CA VAL A 145 -8.53 -14.17 -0.76
C VAL A 145 -9.52 -13.39 0.11
N VAL A 146 -10.41 -14.08 0.82
CA VAL A 146 -11.37 -13.46 1.75
C VAL A 146 -10.63 -12.72 2.88
N LEU A 147 -9.63 -13.34 3.49
CA LEU A 147 -8.81 -12.72 4.54
C LEU A 147 -8.03 -11.51 4.02
N LEU A 148 -7.52 -11.58 2.79
CA LEU A 148 -6.87 -10.46 2.13
C LEU A 148 -7.86 -9.32 1.88
N PHE A 149 -9.07 -9.64 1.40
CA PHE A 149 -10.14 -8.67 1.18
C PHE A 149 -10.63 -8.05 2.49
N LEU A 150 -10.75 -8.84 3.56
CA LEU A 150 -11.10 -8.35 4.89
C LEU A 150 -10.02 -7.44 5.43
N SER A 151 -8.75 -7.82 5.32
CA SER A 151 -7.61 -7.00 5.71
C SER A 151 -7.58 -5.66 4.95
N TYR A 152 -7.94 -5.69 3.67
CA TYR A 152 -8.05 -4.51 2.82
C TYR A 152 -9.28 -3.65 3.19
N GLY A 153 -10.46 -4.26 3.32
CA GLY A 153 -11.74 -3.60 3.56
C GLY A 153 -11.90 -3.05 4.98
N LEU A 154 -11.41 -3.76 6.00
CA LEU A 154 -11.36 -3.27 7.39
C LEU A 154 -10.44 -2.05 7.50
N SER A 155 -9.30 -2.08 6.79
CA SER A 155 -8.39 -0.94 6.72
C SER A 155 -9.04 0.27 6.05
N ALA A 156 -9.89 0.06 5.03
CA ALA A 156 -10.65 1.14 4.37
C ALA A 156 -11.73 1.74 5.27
N LYS A 157 -12.50 0.89 5.96
CA LYS A 157 -13.51 1.35 6.93
C LYS A 157 -12.87 2.09 8.11
N ALA A 158 -11.75 1.61 8.64
CA ALA A 158 -11.03 2.28 9.72
C ALA A 158 -10.51 3.66 9.31
N GLN A 159 -10.11 3.82 8.04
CA GLN A 159 -9.70 5.11 7.50
C GLN A 159 -10.87 6.07 7.30
N LEU A 160 -12.01 5.59 6.80
CA LEU A 160 -13.23 6.40 6.69
C LEU A 160 -13.72 6.86 8.06
N ALA A 161 -13.70 5.98 9.07
CA ALA A 161 -14.07 6.32 10.44
C ALA A 161 -13.10 7.35 11.07
N ARG A 162 -11.79 7.23 10.81
CA ARG A 162 -10.79 8.23 11.26
C ARG A 162 -10.97 9.58 10.56
N ALA A 163 -11.15 9.59 9.24
CA ALA A 163 -11.37 10.83 8.49
C ALA A 163 -12.65 11.56 8.94
N ALA A 164 -13.72 10.82 9.24
CA ALA A 164 -14.95 11.38 9.81
C ALA A 164 -14.71 11.98 11.22
N LYS A 165 -13.90 11.31 12.04
CA LYS A 165 -13.54 11.79 13.39
C LYS A 165 -12.64 13.03 13.34
N ASP A 166 -11.62 13.05 12.49
CA ASP A 166 -10.73 14.20 12.31
C ASP A 166 -11.48 15.44 11.78
N GLY A 167 -12.55 15.25 11.00
CA GLY A 167 -13.44 16.32 10.54
C GLY A 167 -14.42 16.82 11.61
N GLN A 168 -14.67 16.03 12.66
CA GLN A 168 -15.59 16.35 13.75
C GLN A 168 -14.88 17.01 14.95
N ASP A 169 -13.59 16.73 15.15
CA ASP A 169 -12.75 17.27 16.23
C ASP A 169 -12.19 18.69 15.96
N GLY A 170 -12.71 19.39 14.95
CA GLY A 170 -12.73 20.85 14.89
C GLY A 170 -11.41 21.58 15.15
N SER A 171 -10.48 21.56 14.20
CA SER A 171 -9.48 22.63 14.07
C SER A 171 -10.03 23.70 13.13
N PRO A 172 -10.26 24.95 13.57
CA PRO A 172 -10.75 26.02 12.72
C PRO A 172 -9.63 26.47 11.76
N GLY A 173 -9.52 25.78 10.62
CA GLY A 173 -8.54 26.13 9.58
C GLY A 173 -8.23 25.02 8.57
N GLY A 174 -8.75 23.80 8.74
CA GLY A 174 -8.45 22.65 7.90
C GLY A 174 -9.61 22.22 7.00
N GLY A 175 -10.23 23.14 6.24
CA GLY A 175 -11.05 22.72 5.10
C GLY A 175 -10.19 21.97 4.07
N PRO A 176 -10.78 21.19 3.15
CA PRO A 176 -10.04 20.65 2.00
C PRO A 176 -9.36 21.84 1.32
N GLN A 177 -8.02 21.92 1.37
CA GLN A 177 -7.29 22.96 0.63
C GLN A 177 -7.52 22.68 -0.85
N LEU A 178 -8.55 23.33 -1.38
CA LEU A 178 -8.79 23.45 -2.80
C LEU A 178 -7.50 24.04 -3.36
N THR A 179 -6.92 23.36 -4.35
CA THR A 179 -5.74 23.90 -5.03
C THR A 179 -6.04 25.34 -5.48
N ARG A 180 -5.08 26.28 -5.47
CA ARG A 180 -5.34 27.70 -5.84
C ARG A 180 -6.21 27.86 -7.09
N THR A 181 -6.09 26.94 -8.04
CA THR A 181 -6.90 26.87 -9.26
C THR A 181 -8.38 26.57 -9.00
N GLN A 182 -8.69 25.67 -8.07
CA GLN A 182 -10.06 25.38 -7.62
C GLN A 182 -10.67 26.53 -6.81
N GLU A 183 -9.86 27.24 -6.02
CA GLU A 183 -10.32 28.47 -5.33
C GLU A 183 -10.69 29.56 -6.36
N PHE A 184 -9.89 29.74 -7.41
CA PHE A 184 -10.21 30.65 -8.50
C PHE A 184 -11.47 30.22 -9.28
N ALA A 185 -11.64 28.92 -9.54
CA ALA A 185 -12.83 28.42 -10.22
C ALA A 185 -14.10 28.67 -9.40
N LEU A 186 -14.05 28.45 -8.08
CA LEU A 186 -15.19 28.70 -7.20
C LEU A 186 -15.49 30.20 -7.04
N GLN A 187 -14.46 31.05 -6.98
CA GLN A 187 -14.66 32.50 -6.99
C GLN A 187 -15.28 32.98 -8.30
N ALA A 188 -14.87 32.42 -9.45
CA ALA A 188 -15.44 32.76 -10.74
C ALA A 188 -16.92 32.37 -10.84
N ILE A 189 -17.29 31.18 -10.35
CA ILE A 189 -18.68 30.70 -10.32
C ILE A 189 -19.55 31.56 -9.40
N ASN A 190 -19.09 31.87 -8.19
CA ASN A 190 -19.84 32.74 -7.27
C ASN A 190 -20.02 34.15 -7.85
N ARG A 191 -19.01 34.70 -8.53
CA ARG A 191 -19.11 35.99 -9.20
C ARG A 191 -20.12 35.97 -10.36
N ALA A 192 -20.12 34.91 -11.17
CA ALA A 192 -21.09 34.74 -12.24
C ALA A 192 -22.53 34.61 -11.71
N ALA A 193 -22.72 33.88 -10.60
CA ALA A 193 -24.02 33.75 -9.93
C ALA A 193 -24.55 35.08 -9.38
N THR A 194 -23.67 35.92 -8.81
CA THR A 194 -24.07 37.27 -8.35
C THR A 194 -24.48 38.20 -9.50
N LEU A 195 -23.91 38.02 -10.70
CA LEU A 195 -24.24 38.82 -11.88
C LEU A 195 -25.51 38.34 -12.62
N THR A 196 -25.96 37.11 -12.36
CA THR A 196 -27.16 36.51 -12.97
C THR A 196 -28.37 36.44 -12.03
N GLY A 197 -28.28 37.08 -10.86
CA GLY A 197 -29.42 37.22 -9.94
C GLY A 197 -30.64 37.92 -10.58
N PRO A 198 -31.88 37.67 -10.08
CA PRO A 198 -33.10 38.12 -10.73
C PRO A 198 -33.15 39.65 -10.87
N ARG A 199 -33.22 40.14 -12.11
CA ARG A 199 -33.36 41.57 -12.42
C ARG A 199 -34.68 42.09 -11.82
N PRO A 200 -34.68 43.17 -11.01
CA PRO A 200 -35.92 43.75 -10.50
C PRO A 200 -36.85 44.12 -11.65
N ARG A 201 -38.05 43.54 -11.66
CA ARG A 201 -39.08 43.84 -12.66
C ARG A 201 -39.58 45.26 -12.39
N PRO A 202 -39.50 46.21 -13.35
CA PRO A 202 -39.97 47.57 -13.13
C PRO A 202 -41.45 47.57 -12.75
N GLY A 203 -41.77 48.22 -11.64
CA GLY A 203 -43.11 48.31 -11.08
C GLY A 203 -44.09 48.92 -12.07
N ARG A 204 -45.21 48.23 -12.24
CA ARG A 204 -46.43 48.71 -12.91
C ARG A 204 -47.00 49.86 -12.06
N PRO A 205 -47.21 51.08 -12.60
CA PRO A 205 -47.84 52.14 -11.84
C PRO A 205 -49.29 51.76 -11.51
N ALA A 206 -49.65 51.92 -10.24
CA ALA A 206 -51.02 51.79 -9.77
C ALA A 206 -51.78 53.09 -10.07
N SER A 207 -52.95 52.92 -10.70
CA SER A 207 -54.12 53.82 -10.77
C SER A 207 -53.88 55.31 -11.02
#